data_AF-A0A174BLC6-F1
#
_entry.id   AF-A0A174BLC6-F1
#
_cell.length_a   1.000
_cell.length_b   1.000
_cell.length_c   1.000
_cell.angle_alpha   90.00
_cell.angle_beta   90.00
_cell.angle_gamma   90.00
#
_symmetry.space_group_name_H-M   'P 1'
#
loop_
_entity.id
_entity.type
_entity.pdbx_description
1 polymer ?
#
loop_
_entity_poly.entity_id
_entity_poly.type
_entity_poly.pdbx_seq_one_letter_code
_entity_poly.pdbx_strand_id
1 'polypeptide(L)'
;MGIFDFFKRKKEENDEIALDEALNIKEINEGEFNGQMNSEEVNENTFNYNFVIDHVEEYHNTKELSPEELKSLITGEILKVVDKSQNFDSMELYSKEAAKEIGIENISALTEFLYGGISKPSYLKGRYNGLGAWPTAVKNAVLTILYSFNEYSVDELLKIANDKSANSIKAVNLLCKMAAKGIEEDKIIDSIIYIMDNFSDENILSTLGFLSQVKNNNKVLKTLEVYFKKYIYDNNIESAYDITLSIINNVGTFTREQLIFLKAVALSDEVLELSLILKDEDGEFDLSSVSEDLRLKAALSFYSLHDKDEEINSKLLYLRDNSLDIELRKYLTEILG
;
A
#
# COMPACT_ATOMS: atom_id res chain seq x y z
N MET A 1 6.07 1.84 4.55
CA MET A 1 5.67 1.19 5.81
C MET A 1 5.32 -0.22 5.40
N GLY A 2 6.04 -1.22 5.90
CA GLY A 2 5.83 -2.61 5.48
C GLY A 2 4.48 -3.10 5.97
N ILE A 3 3.90 -4.06 5.24
CA ILE A 3 2.72 -4.87 5.61
C ILE A 3 2.74 -5.36 7.08
N PHE A 4 3.91 -5.38 7.73
CA PHE A 4 4.13 -5.81 9.11
C PHE A 4 3.87 -4.76 10.20
N ASP A 5 3.81 -3.45 9.89
CA ASP A 5 3.55 -2.41 10.89
C ASP A 5 2.06 -2.35 11.32
N PHE A 6 1.19 -3.11 10.65
CA PHE A 6 -0.25 -3.14 10.91
C PHE A 6 -0.66 -3.99 12.12
N PHE A 7 0.16 -4.97 12.53
CA PHE A 7 -0.23 -6.02 13.50
C PHE A 7 -0.09 -5.65 14.99
N LYS A 8 -0.05 -4.37 15.35
CA LYS A 8 -0.10 -3.96 16.78
C LYS A 8 -1.54 -4.02 17.30
N ARG A 9 -1.87 -5.19 17.89
CA ARG A 9 -3.12 -5.56 18.58
C ARG A 9 -3.81 -4.40 19.31
N LYS A 10 -5.09 -4.18 18.99
CA LYS A 10 -6.09 -3.60 19.89
C LYS A 10 -7.06 -4.73 20.27
N LYS A 11 -7.17 -5.03 21.57
CA LYS A 11 -8.11 -6.03 22.11
C LYS A 11 -9.52 -5.45 22.14
N GLU A 12 -10.49 -6.14 21.54
CA GLU A 12 -11.93 -5.96 21.84
C GLU A 12 -12.64 -7.33 21.96
N GLU A 13 -13.67 -7.37 22.80
CA GLU A 13 -14.28 -8.55 23.43
C GLU A 13 -15.44 -9.17 22.61
N ASN A 14 -15.41 -10.51 22.54
CA ASN A 14 -16.49 -11.51 22.52
C ASN A 14 -17.81 -11.26 21.76
N ASP A 15 -17.89 -11.83 20.55
CA ASP A 15 -19.10 -12.39 19.91
C ASP A 15 -18.85 -13.87 19.51
N GLU A 16 -18.38 -14.69 20.45
CA GLU A 16 -17.80 -16.03 20.20
C GLU A 16 -18.79 -17.12 19.77
N ILE A 17 -20.10 -16.97 19.93
CA ILE A 17 -21.00 -18.15 19.97
C ILE A 17 -21.66 -18.47 18.60
N ALA A 18 -21.39 -17.70 17.54
CA ALA A 18 -21.93 -17.97 16.19
C ALA A 18 -20.87 -18.06 15.07
N LEU A 19 -19.58 -17.90 15.41
CA LEU A 19 -18.47 -17.91 14.45
C LEU A 19 -17.96 -19.33 14.20
N ASP A 20 -17.84 -20.14 15.25
CA ASP A 20 -17.28 -21.49 15.22
C ASP A 20 -18.09 -22.45 14.32
N GLU A 21 -19.41 -22.31 14.30
CA GLU A 21 -20.27 -23.18 13.48
C GLU A 21 -20.13 -22.88 11.96
N ALA A 22 -19.71 -21.66 11.61
CA ALA A 22 -19.47 -21.21 10.24
C ALA A 22 -18.11 -21.60 9.66
N LEU A 23 -17.12 -21.67 10.55
CA LEU A 23 -15.72 -21.84 10.20
C LEU A 23 -15.35 -23.32 10.03
N ASN A 24 -16.26 -24.27 10.26
CA ASN A 24 -16.03 -25.71 10.08
C ASN A 24 -15.85 -26.05 8.59
N ILE A 25 -14.64 -25.86 8.07
CA ILE A 25 -14.20 -26.22 6.72
C ILE A 25 -13.34 -27.48 6.84
N LYS A 26 -13.68 -28.55 6.10
CA LYS A 26 -12.99 -29.84 6.25
C LYS A 26 -11.64 -29.85 5.54
N GLU A 27 -10.63 -30.39 6.23
CA GLU A 27 -9.29 -30.66 5.72
C GLU A 27 -9.29 -31.66 4.54
N ILE A 28 -8.42 -31.43 3.55
CA ILE A 28 -8.06 -32.41 2.51
C ILE A 28 -6.56 -32.71 2.61
N ASN A 29 -6.22 -34.01 2.59
CA ASN A 29 -4.87 -34.54 2.79
C ASN A 29 -3.83 -33.93 1.84
N GLU A 30 -2.83 -33.24 2.41
CA GLU A 30 -1.64 -32.77 1.71
C GLU A 30 -0.78 -33.97 1.26
N GLY A 31 -0.73 -34.23 -0.05
CA GLY A 31 0.21 -35.16 -0.66
C GLY A 31 1.61 -34.52 -0.75
N GLU A 32 2.61 -35.23 -0.24
CA GLU A 32 4.03 -34.82 -0.21
C GLU A 32 4.54 -34.27 -1.56
N PHE A 33 4.88 -32.98 -1.62
CA PHE A 33 5.56 -32.37 -2.77
C PHE A 33 6.86 -31.67 -2.33
N ASN A 34 7.99 -32.27 -2.69
CA ASN A 34 9.32 -31.68 -2.55
C ASN A 34 9.61 -30.75 -3.74
N GLY A 35 9.44 -29.44 -3.54
CA GLY A 35 9.83 -28.41 -4.50
C GLY A 35 10.74 -27.36 -3.86
N GLN A 36 12.00 -27.31 -4.25
CA GLN A 36 12.93 -26.24 -3.88
C GLN A 36 12.46 -24.91 -4.48
N MET A 37 12.14 -23.93 -3.64
CA MET A 37 11.88 -22.54 -4.05
C MET A 37 13.17 -21.74 -3.99
N ASN A 38 13.56 -21.18 -5.14
CA ASN A 38 14.58 -20.13 -5.23
C ASN A 38 13.96 -18.80 -4.79
N SER A 39 14.50 -18.22 -3.74
CA SER A 39 14.20 -16.88 -3.27
C SER A 39 15.06 -15.86 -4.03
N GLU A 40 14.45 -15.00 -4.84
CA GLU A 40 15.05 -13.72 -5.24
C GLU A 40 13.94 -12.79 -5.76
N GLU A 41 13.64 -11.72 -5.02
CA GLU A 41 13.71 -10.32 -5.47
C GLU A 41 13.09 -9.40 -4.40
N VAL A 42 13.97 -8.77 -3.62
CA VAL A 42 13.61 -7.68 -2.71
C VAL A 42 13.30 -6.46 -3.58
N ASN A 43 12.03 -6.09 -3.64
CA ASN A 43 11.54 -4.95 -4.44
C ASN A 43 11.95 -3.63 -3.75
N GLU A 44 13.09 -3.04 -4.17
CA GLU A 44 13.71 -1.80 -3.64
C GLU A 44 12.89 -0.50 -3.86
N ASN A 45 11.62 -0.57 -4.28
CA ASN A 45 10.86 0.59 -4.77
C ASN A 45 9.91 1.27 -3.76
N THR A 46 9.84 0.81 -2.51
CA THR A 46 8.82 1.29 -1.56
C THR A 46 9.34 2.43 -0.67
N PHE A 47 9.36 3.65 -1.20
CA PHE A 47 9.68 4.86 -0.44
C PHE A 47 8.56 5.19 0.57
N ASN A 48 8.90 5.35 1.86
CA ASN A 48 7.92 5.51 2.94
C ASN A 48 7.63 6.99 3.22
N TYR A 49 6.43 7.50 2.91
CA TYR A 49 6.04 8.91 3.12
C TYR A 49 5.17 9.14 4.39
N ASN A 50 5.70 8.95 5.60
CA ASN A 50 4.92 9.09 6.85
C ASN A 50 5.13 10.45 7.54
N PHE A 51 4.78 11.54 6.87
CA PHE A 51 4.98 12.88 7.42
C PHE A 51 3.96 13.23 8.50
N VAL A 52 4.32 14.11 9.44
CA VAL A 52 3.38 14.72 10.39
C VAL A 52 2.97 16.07 9.81
N ILE A 53 1.70 16.24 9.45
CA ILE A 53 1.20 17.54 8.96
C ILE A 53 0.89 18.40 10.16
N ASP A 54 1.78 19.34 10.46
CA ASP A 54 1.46 20.49 11.30
C ASP A 54 0.89 21.61 10.41
N HIS A 55 0.01 22.42 11.01
CA HIS A 55 -0.80 23.50 10.46
C HIS A 55 -0.48 23.99 9.03
N VAL A 56 -1.55 24.07 8.22
CA VAL A 56 -1.58 24.62 6.86
C VAL A 56 -1.15 26.09 6.89
N GLU A 57 0.15 26.34 6.72
CA GLU A 57 0.69 27.67 6.42
C GLU A 57 0.69 27.84 4.90
N GLU A 58 0.10 28.94 4.43
CA GLU A 58 0.27 29.39 3.06
C GLU A 58 1.71 29.85 2.84
N TYR A 59 2.43 29.14 1.99
CA TYR A 59 3.79 29.49 1.62
C TYR A 59 3.79 30.39 0.38
N HIS A 60 4.19 31.64 0.52
CA HIS A 60 4.30 32.58 -0.60
C HIS A 60 5.75 33.00 -0.78
N ASN A 61 6.28 32.93 -2.00
CA ASN A 61 7.56 33.52 -2.33
C ASN A 61 7.37 35.00 -2.68
N THR A 62 7.81 35.89 -1.79
CA THR A 62 7.65 37.33 -1.96
C THR A 62 8.71 37.98 -2.86
N LYS A 63 9.59 37.20 -3.49
CA LYS A 63 10.68 37.70 -4.34
C LYS A 63 10.19 37.76 -5.78
N GLU A 64 10.34 38.91 -6.44
CA GLU A 64 10.19 38.99 -7.90
C GLU A 64 11.42 38.34 -8.56
N LEU A 65 11.28 37.07 -8.95
CA LEU A 65 12.34 36.29 -9.59
C LEU A 65 12.11 36.21 -11.10
N SER A 66 13.17 36.38 -11.88
CA SER A 66 13.15 36.00 -13.29
C SER A 66 13.00 34.47 -13.44
N PRO A 67 12.58 33.96 -14.62
CA PRO A 67 12.46 32.52 -14.85
C PRO A 67 13.76 31.73 -14.59
N GLU A 68 14.92 32.32 -14.85
CA GLU A 68 16.23 31.69 -14.60
C GLU A 68 16.56 31.65 -13.11
N GLU A 69 16.25 32.72 -12.37
CA GLU A 69 16.45 32.78 -10.92
C GLU A 69 15.51 31.83 -10.19
N LEU A 70 14.25 31.72 -10.63
CA LEU A 70 13.29 30.76 -10.11
C LEU A 70 13.76 29.33 -10.34
N LYS A 71 14.23 29.02 -11.57
CA LYS A 71 14.79 27.70 -11.89
C LYS A 71 16.00 27.38 -11.03
N SER A 72 16.88 28.35 -10.78
CA SER A 72 18.04 28.19 -9.91
C SER A 72 17.64 27.93 -8.45
N LEU A 73 16.65 28.67 -7.94
CA LEU A 73 16.08 28.48 -6.61
C LEU A 73 15.50 27.08 -6.45
N ILE A 74 14.58 26.67 -7.33
CA ILE A 74 13.95 25.33 -7.27
C ILE A 74 15.01 24.22 -7.36
N THR A 75 15.99 24.37 -8.25
CA THR A 75 17.10 23.40 -8.36
C THR A 75 17.88 23.30 -7.05
N GLY A 76 18.18 24.45 -6.42
CA GLY A 76 18.87 24.51 -5.14
C GLY A 76 18.10 23.80 -4.03
N GLU A 77 16.79 24.05 -3.92
CA GLU A 77 15.94 23.43 -2.91
C GLU A 77 15.79 21.91 -3.12
N ILE A 78 15.58 21.45 -4.36
CA ILE A 78 15.55 20.01 -4.67
C ILE A 78 16.86 19.33 -4.26
N LEU A 79 18.00 19.94 -4.57
CA LEU A 79 19.31 19.38 -4.21
C LEU A 79 19.53 19.29 -2.70
N LYS A 80 19.03 20.25 -1.91
CA LYS A 80 19.07 20.18 -0.45
C LYS A 80 18.27 18.98 0.06
N VAL A 81 17.07 18.75 -0.46
CA VAL A 81 16.23 17.61 -0.08
C VAL A 81 16.92 16.28 -0.46
N VAL A 82 17.50 16.18 -1.65
CA VAL A 82 18.23 14.98 -2.12
C VAL A 82 19.47 14.68 -1.28
N ASP A 83 20.18 15.70 -0.79
CA ASP A 83 21.34 15.50 0.10
C ASP A 83 20.92 14.90 1.46
N LYS A 84 19.69 15.16 1.89
CA LYS A 84 19.18 14.81 3.22
C LYS A 84 18.26 13.59 3.24
N SER A 85 17.95 13.01 2.08
CA SER A 85 17.03 11.87 1.93
C SER A 85 17.53 10.52 2.47
N GLN A 86 18.72 10.46 3.07
CA GLN A 86 19.18 9.27 3.80
C GLN A 86 18.53 9.11 5.18
N ASN A 87 17.92 10.18 5.71
CA ASN A 87 17.13 10.17 6.94
C ASN A 87 15.74 10.74 6.65
N PHE A 88 14.70 9.98 7.02
CA PHE A 88 13.30 10.34 6.78
C PHE A 88 12.90 11.66 7.46
N ASP A 89 13.23 11.83 8.75
CA ASP A 89 12.88 13.03 9.53
C ASP A 89 13.54 14.29 8.95
N SER A 90 14.79 14.14 8.51
CA SER A 90 15.52 15.22 7.84
C SER A 90 14.88 15.56 6.51
N MET A 91 14.50 14.55 5.72
CA MET A 91 13.87 14.77 4.42
C MET A 91 12.55 15.52 4.55
N GLU A 92 11.74 15.22 5.57
CA GLU A 92 10.51 15.95 5.87
C GLU A 92 10.77 17.43 6.13
N LEU A 93 11.70 17.72 7.06
CA LEU A 93 12.03 19.07 7.48
C LEU A 93 12.47 19.93 6.29
N TYR A 94 13.43 19.42 5.50
CA TYR A 94 13.94 20.16 4.34
C TYR A 94 12.92 20.28 3.22
N SER A 95 11.96 19.37 3.11
CA SER A 95 10.88 19.49 2.12
C SER A 95 9.89 20.58 2.51
N LYS A 96 9.61 20.75 3.81
CA LYS A 96 8.83 21.87 4.34
C LYS A 96 9.56 23.20 4.14
N GLU A 97 10.87 23.26 4.38
CA GLU A 97 11.68 24.45 4.11
C GLU A 97 11.71 24.80 2.61
N ALA A 98 11.87 23.78 1.75
CA ALA A 98 11.81 23.96 0.31
C ALA A 98 10.46 24.50 -0.16
N ALA A 99 9.34 23.98 0.38
CA ALA A 99 8.01 24.47 0.07
C ALA A 99 7.84 25.96 0.49
N LYS A 100 8.36 26.34 1.66
CA LYS A 100 8.40 27.74 2.14
C LYS A 100 9.16 28.66 1.20
N GLU A 101 10.35 28.26 0.75
CA GLU A 101 11.18 29.08 -0.15
C GLU A 101 10.64 29.12 -1.60
N ILE A 102 10.01 28.05 -2.08
CA ILE A 102 9.49 27.99 -3.46
C ILE A 102 8.18 28.78 -3.58
N GLY A 103 7.26 28.64 -2.63
CA GLY A 103 5.95 29.30 -2.67
C GLY A 103 4.91 28.59 -3.56
N ILE A 104 3.62 28.72 -3.21
CA ILE A 104 2.50 28.03 -3.85
C ILE A 104 2.32 28.42 -5.33
N GLU A 105 2.64 29.66 -5.67
CA GLU A 105 2.57 30.20 -7.03
C GLU A 105 3.55 29.54 -8.00
N ASN A 106 4.56 28.85 -7.48
CA ASN A 106 5.60 28.18 -8.24
C ASN A 106 5.47 26.65 -8.26
N ILE A 107 4.36 26.08 -7.76
CA ILE A 107 4.11 24.63 -7.75
C ILE A 107 4.20 24.02 -9.15
N SER A 108 3.59 24.65 -10.16
CA SER A 108 3.68 24.14 -11.54
C SER A 108 5.10 24.20 -12.13
N ALA A 109 5.90 25.19 -11.75
CA ALA A 109 7.30 25.25 -12.18
C ALA A 109 8.15 24.13 -11.54
N LEU A 110 7.81 23.72 -10.31
CA LEU A 110 8.45 22.60 -9.63
C LEU A 110 8.19 21.27 -10.35
N THR A 111 7.00 21.05 -10.92
CA THR A 111 6.65 19.76 -11.54
C THR A 111 7.37 19.48 -12.85
N GLU A 112 7.87 20.52 -13.53
CA GLU A 112 8.75 20.36 -14.69
C GLU A 112 10.00 19.53 -14.36
N PHE A 113 10.48 19.55 -13.11
CA PHE A 113 11.64 18.79 -12.65
C PHE A 113 11.37 17.28 -12.46
N LEU A 114 10.11 16.83 -12.55
CA LEU A 114 9.81 15.40 -12.65
C LEU A 114 10.25 14.80 -13.98
N TYR A 115 10.32 15.64 -15.01
CA TYR A 115 10.67 15.29 -16.39
C TYR A 115 12.01 15.89 -16.81
N GLY A 116 12.43 16.99 -16.18
CA GLY A 116 13.71 17.66 -16.37
C GLY A 116 14.85 17.01 -15.57
N GLY A 117 15.99 16.78 -16.22
CA GLY A 117 17.18 16.25 -15.57
C GLY A 117 17.96 17.34 -14.82
N ILE A 118 18.00 17.28 -13.49
CA ILE A 118 19.01 18.01 -12.69
C ILE A 118 20.34 17.26 -12.84
N SER A 119 21.42 17.97 -13.17
CA SER A 119 22.75 17.35 -13.21
C SER A 119 23.24 17.03 -11.79
N LYS A 120 23.77 15.82 -11.61
CA LYS A 120 24.33 15.40 -10.32
C LYS A 120 25.54 16.25 -9.94
N PRO A 121 25.51 16.97 -8.80
CA PRO A 121 26.61 17.81 -8.40
C PRO A 121 27.78 16.99 -7.84
N SER A 122 28.99 17.52 -7.98
CA SER A 122 30.23 16.83 -7.60
C SER A 122 30.32 16.45 -6.12
N TYR A 123 29.65 17.18 -5.23
CA TYR A 123 29.65 16.87 -3.80
C TYR A 123 28.79 15.63 -3.44
N LEU A 124 27.89 15.19 -4.33
CA LEU A 124 27.14 13.94 -4.21
C LEU A 124 27.80 12.78 -4.96
N LYS A 125 29.06 12.94 -5.39
CA LYS A 125 29.83 11.86 -6.01
C LYS A 125 29.97 10.70 -5.02
N GLY A 126 29.63 9.49 -5.47
CA GLY A 126 29.61 8.30 -4.62
C GLY A 126 28.24 7.94 -4.05
N ARG A 127 27.24 8.83 -4.08
CA ARG A 127 25.83 8.51 -3.72
C ARG A 127 24.98 8.33 -4.97
N TYR A 128 23.94 7.48 -4.97
CA TYR A 128 23.06 7.28 -6.14
C TYR A 128 23.84 6.91 -7.43
N ASN A 129 24.71 5.89 -7.36
CA ASN A 129 25.52 5.47 -8.51
C ASN A 129 24.86 4.37 -9.36
N GLY A 130 23.79 3.75 -8.87
CA GLY A 130 23.02 2.78 -9.62
C GLY A 130 22.39 3.40 -10.87
N LEU A 131 22.15 2.58 -11.89
CA LEU A 131 21.46 3.01 -13.11
C LEU A 131 20.10 3.59 -12.73
N GLY A 132 19.82 4.82 -13.15
CA GLY A 132 18.56 5.51 -12.84
C GLY A 132 18.41 6.00 -11.38
N ALA A 133 19.35 5.68 -10.48
CA ALA A 133 19.25 6.05 -9.06
C ALA A 133 19.19 7.57 -8.84
N TRP A 134 19.98 8.33 -9.62
CA TRP A 134 19.99 9.78 -9.52
C TRP A 134 18.67 10.44 -9.99
N PRO A 135 18.17 10.15 -11.21
CA PRO A 135 16.83 10.61 -11.61
C PRO A 135 15.72 10.23 -10.63
N THR A 136 15.77 9.02 -10.06
CA THR A 136 14.78 8.58 -9.05
C THR A 136 14.86 9.40 -7.77
N ALA A 137 16.06 9.71 -7.27
CA ALA A 137 16.25 10.53 -6.09
C ALA A 137 15.68 11.95 -6.29
N VAL A 138 15.93 12.56 -7.46
CA VAL A 138 15.38 13.87 -7.84
C VAL A 138 13.85 13.82 -7.87
N LYS A 139 13.26 12.82 -8.54
CA LYS A 139 11.79 12.66 -8.62
C LYS A 139 11.16 12.50 -7.24
N ASN A 140 11.75 11.67 -6.37
CA ASN A 140 11.25 11.48 -5.01
C ASN A 140 11.33 12.78 -4.20
N ALA A 141 12.41 13.56 -4.33
CA ALA A 141 12.53 14.86 -3.68
C ALA A 141 11.46 15.84 -4.17
N VAL A 142 11.24 15.95 -5.49
CA VAL A 142 10.19 16.80 -6.06
C VAL A 142 8.81 16.41 -5.53
N LEU A 143 8.47 15.12 -5.56
CA LEU A 143 7.19 14.63 -5.03
C LEU A 143 7.03 14.88 -3.53
N THR A 144 8.12 14.85 -2.77
CA THR A 144 8.10 15.12 -1.31
C THR A 144 7.88 16.60 -1.01
N ILE A 145 8.50 17.49 -1.81
CA ILE A 145 8.26 18.92 -1.72
C ILE A 145 6.80 19.22 -2.10
N LEU A 146 6.27 18.62 -3.18
CA LEU A 146 4.86 18.71 -3.53
C LEU A 146 3.96 18.26 -2.38
N TYR A 147 4.27 17.14 -1.73
CA TYR A 147 3.51 16.70 -0.56
C TYR A 147 3.50 17.73 0.58
N SER A 148 4.59 18.48 0.76
CA SER A 148 4.73 19.49 1.81
C SER A 148 3.88 20.75 1.58
N PHE A 149 3.35 20.94 0.36
CA PHE A 149 2.38 21.99 0.04
C PHE A 149 0.93 21.64 0.42
N ASN A 150 0.66 20.45 0.96
CA ASN A 150 -0.67 20.04 1.43
C ASN A 150 -1.77 20.22 0.36
N GLU A 151 -2.88 20.89 0.71
CA GLU A 151 -4.03 21.13 -0.19
C GLU A 151 -3.67 21.86 -1.48
N TYR A 152 -2.67 22.75 -1.44
CA TYR A 152 -2.28 23.58 -2.58
C TYR A 152 -1.63 22.80 -3.72
N SER A 153 -1.09 21.60 -3.46
CA SER A 153 -0.51 20.74 -4.51
C SER A 153 -1.44 19.65 -5.02
N VAL A 154 -2.65 19.51 -4.45
CA VAL A 154 -3.59 18.43 -4.80
C VAL A 154 -3.90 18.41 -6.29
N ASP A 155 -4.23 19.56 -6.88
CA ASP A 155 -4.55 19.64 -8.32
C ASP A 155 -3.38 19.24 -9.21
N GLU A 156 -2.16 19.59 -8.81
CA GLU A 156 -0.98 19.29 -9.58
C GLU A 156 -0.58 17.81 -9.43
N LEU A 157 -0.72 17.24 -8.24
CA LEU A 157 -0.54 15.81 -8.00
C LEU A 157 -1.58 14.97 -8.76
N LEU A 158 -2.82 15.45 -8.90
CA LEU A 158 -3.86 14.78 -9.69
C LEU A 158 -3.52 14.76 -11.19
N LYS A 159 -2.92 15.83 -11.73
CA LYS A 159 -2.39 15.82 -13.12
C LYS A 159 -1.31 14.75 -13.27
N ILE A 160 -0.33 14.72 -12.37
CA ILE A 160 0.75 13.72 -12.40
C ILE A 160 0.21 12.28 -12.29
N ALA A 161 -0.81 12.07 -11.45
CA ALA A 161 -1.49 10.79 -11.31
C ALA A 161 -2.14 10.34 -12.63
N ASN A 162 -2.65 11.27 -13.44
CA ASN A 162 -3.31 10.98 -14.71
C ASN A 162 -2.34 10.85 -15.92
N ASP A 163 -1.09 11.29 -15.79
CA ASP A 163 -0.10 11.35 -16.90
C ASP A 163 0.41 9.98 -17.42
N LYS A 164 -0.06 8.85 -16.87
CA LYS A 164 0.36 7.48 -17.23
C LYS A 164 1.89 7.29 -17.23
N SER A 165 2.57 7.91 -16.27
CA SER A 165 4.03 7.87 -16.14
C SER A 165 4.46 7.01 -14.94
N ALA A 166 5.76 6.72 -14.84
CA ALA A 166 6.32 6.06 -13.66
C ALA A 166 6.10 6.85 -12.34
N ASN A 167 5.66 8.11 -12.41
CA ASN A 167 5.33 8.93 -11.25
C ASN A 167 3.87 8.81 -10.83
N SER A 168 2.99 8.27 -11.68
CA SER A 168 1.54 8.28 -11.45
C SER A 168 1.15 7.55 -10.17
N ILE A 169 1.67 6.34 -9.95
CA ILE A 169 1.37 5.55 -8.73
C ILE A 169 1.97 6.18 -7.47
N LYS A 170 3.12 6.86 -7.59
CA LYS A 170 3.70 7.60 -6.47
C LYS A 170 2.83 8.80 -6.09
N ALA A 171 2.31 9.53 -7.09
CA ALA A 171 1.39 10.64 -6.87
C ALA A 171 0.08 10.16 -6.24
N VAL A 172 -0.50 9.05 -6.72
CA VAL A 172 -1.69 8.42 -6.11
C VAL A 172 -1.44 8.06 -4.64
N ASN A 173 -0.30 7.45 -4.30
CA ASN A 173 0.04 7.14 -2.91
C ASN A 173 0.07 8.40 -2.03
N LEU A 174 0.73 9.47 -2.50
CA LEU A 174 0.78 10.74 -1.79
C LEU A 174 -0.61 11.36 -1.61
N LEU A 175 -1.44 11.35 -2.65
CA LEU A 175 -2.82 11.82 -2.59
C LEU A 175 -3.64 11.01 -1.58
N CYS A 176 -3.58 9.68 -1.57
CA CYS A 176 -4.26 8.85 -0.58
C CYS A 176 -3.79 9.17 0.85
N LYS A 177 -2.50 9.47 1.04
CA LYS A 177 -1.96 9.90 2.34
C LYS A 177 -2.43 11.29 2.76
N MET A 178 -2.72 12.18 1.82
CA MET A 178 -3.35 13.48 2.11
C MET A 178 -4.82 13.28 2.49
N ALA A 179 -5.55 12.49 1.70
CA ALA A 179 -6.95 12.15 1.96
C ALA A 179 -7.13 11.46 3.31
N ALA A 180 -6.25 10.53 3.69
CA ALA A 180 -6.27 9.87 5.00
C ALA A 180 -6.06 10.84 6.18
N LYS A 181 -5.58 12.06 5.92
CA LYS A 181 -5.44 13.15 6.90
C LYS A 181 -6.56 14.19 6.80
N GLY A 182 -7.56 13.96 5.96
CA GLY A 182 -8.71 14.84 5.75
C GLY A 182 -8.45 16.01 4.78
N ILE A 183 -7.34 16.01 4.05
CA ILE A 183 -7.05 17.05 3.05
C ILE A 183 -7.75 16.70 1.75
N GLU A 184 -8.67 17.56 1.29
CA GLU A 184 -9.37 17.44 0.00
C GLU A 184 -9.92 16.02 -0.25
N GLU A 185 -10.37 15.33 0.81
CA GLU A 185 -10.62 13.89 0.82
C GLU A 185 -11.56 13.45 -0.31
N ASP A 186 -12.74 14.08 -0.42
CA ASP A 186 -13.73 13.75 -1.45
C ASP A 186 -13.20 13.97 -2.86
N LYS A 187 -12.54 15.11 -3.09
CA LYS A 187 -11.97 15.48 -4.40
C LYS A 187 -10.90 14.47 -4.83
N ILE A 188 -10.03 14.09 -3.91
CA ILE A 188 -8.96 13.12 -4.15
C ILE A 188 -9.55 11.75 -4.49
N ILE A 189 -10.48 11.26 -3.66
CA ILE A 189 -11.08 9.93 -3.84
C ILE A 189 -11.84 9.86 -5.17
N ASP A 190 -12.70 10.83 -5.46
CA ASP A 190 -13.50 10.85 -6.69
C ASP A 190 -12.60 10.89 -7.93
N SER A 191 -11.53 11.69 -7.89
CA SER A 191 -10.57 11.79 -8.99
C SER A 191 -9.75 10.51 -9.18
N ILE A 192 -9.29 9.87 -8.09
CA ILE A 192 -8.54 8.62 -8.17
C ILE A 192 -9.42 7.51 -8.76
N ILE A 193 -10.64 7.34 -8.26
CA ILE A 193 -11.59 6.34 -8.78
C ILE A 193 -11.83 6.57 -10.28
N TYR A 194 -11.96 7.82 -10.72
CA TYR A 194 -12.15 8.15 -12.13
C TYR A 194 -10.95 7.77 -13.01
N ILE A 195 -9.71 8.03 -12.57
CA ILE A 195 -8.53 7.75 -13.39
C ILE A 195 -8.11 6.27 -13.36
N MET A 196 -8.52 5.50 -12.35
CA MET A 196 -8.19 4.08 -12.20
C MET A 196 -8.60 3.22 -13.40
N ASP A 197 -9.67 3.59 -14.12
CA ASP A 197 -10.10 2.90 -15.34
C ASP A 197 -9.01 2.86 -16.44
N ASN A 198 -8.01 3.74 -16.35
CA ASN A 198 -6.89 3.82 -17.29
C ASN A 198 -5.64 3.05 -16.84
N PHE A 199 -5.66 2.43 -15.66
CA PHE A 199 -4.51 1.75 -15.07
C PHE A 199 -4.43 0.28 -15.51
N SER A 200 -3.23 -0.29 -15.46
CA SER A 200 -3.04 -1.74 -15.51
C SER A 200 -3.58 -2.40 -14.24
N ASP A 201 -3.87 -3.70 -14.28
CA ASP A 201 -4.38 -4.43 -13.10
C ASP A 201 -3.44 -4.32 -11.88
N GLU A 202 -2.12 -4.39 -12.09
CA GLU A 202 -1.10 -4.18 -11.03
C GLU A 202 -1.20 -2.79 -10.37
N ASN A 203 -1.41 -1.76 -11.20
CA ASN A 203 -1.55 -0.38 -10.75
C ASN A 203 -2.90 -0.15 -10.05
N ILE A 204 -3.95 -0.83 -10.49
CA ILE A 204 -5.26 -0.84 -9.82
C ILE A 204 -5.13 -1.43 -8.42
N LEU A 205 -4.50 -2.60 -8.27
CA LEU A 205 -4.29 -3.24 -6.96
C LEU A 205 -3.49 -2.33 -6.02
N SER A 206 -2.38 -1.78 -6.51
CA SER A 206 -1.58 -0.81 -5.74
C SER A 206 -2.42 0.39 -5.29
N THR A 207 -3.25 0.92 -6.17
CA THR A 207 -4.13 2.07 -5.88
C THR A 207 -5.20 1.74 -4.85
N LEU A 208 -5.85 0.57 -4.96
CA LEU A 208 -6.83 0.10 -3.98
C LEU A 208 -6.19 -0.08 -2.60
N GLY A 209 -4.98 -0.65 -2.56
CA GLY A 209 -4.18 -0.73 -1.34
C GLY A 209 -3.89 0.65 -0.73
N PHE A 210 -3.60 1.67 -1.54
CA PHE A 210 -3.43 3.03 -1.03
C PHE A 210 -4.73 3.67 -0.55
N LEU A 211 -5.83 3.51 -1.29
CA LEU A 211 -7.14 4.04 -0.91
C LEU A 211 -7.60 3.48 0.44
N SER A 212 -7.28 2.22 0.75
CA SER A 212 -7.63 1.61 2.05
C SER A 212 -7.04 2.33 3.27
N GLN A 213 -6.04 3.19 3.10
CA GLN A 213 -5.48 4.02 4.17
C GLN A 213 -6.48 5.11 4.62
N VAL A 214 -7.40 5.52 3.76
CA VAL A 214 -8.46 6.50 4.10
C VAL A 214 -9.55 5.78 4.89
N LYS A 215 -9.48 5.86 6.22
CA LYS A 215 -10.31 5.06 7.13
C LYS A 215 -11.78 5.46 7.09
N ASN A 216 -12.67 4.48 7.19
CA ASN A 216 -14.13 4.67 7.34
C ASN A 216 -14.79 5.49 6.22
N ASN A 217 -14.16 5.59 5.04
CA ASN A 217 -14.76 6.27 3.88
C ASN A 217 -15.64 5.29 3.08
N ASN A 218 -16.94 5.60 2.99
CA ASN A 218 -17.93 4.74 2.33
C ASN A 218 -17.72 4.59 0.81
N LYS A 219 -17.17 5.61 0.12
CA LYS A 219 -16.89 5.51 -1.32
C LYS A 219 -15.74 4.54 -1.55
N VAL A 220 -14.68 4.65 -0.75
CA VAL A 220 -13.54 3.73 -0.80
C VAL A 220 -13.98 2.30 -0.51
N LEU A 221 -14.78 2.09 0.55
CA LEU A 221 -15.30 0.76 0.88
C LEU A 221 -16.07 0.14 -0.29
N LYS A 222 -17.01 0.87 -0.87
CA LYS A 222 -17.77 0.40 -2.04
C LYS A 222 -16.89 0.06 -3.23
N THR A 223 -15.88 0.87 -3.50
CA THR A 223 -14.92 0.59 -4.57
C THR A 223 -14.15 -0.71 -4.28
N LEU A 224 -13.66 -0.90 -3.06
CA LEU A 224 -12.97 -2.13 -2.67
C LEU A 224 -13.90 -3.35 -2.80
N GLU A 225 -15.15 -3.26 -2.35
CA GLU A 225 -16.14 -4.35 -2.47
C GLU A 225 -16.43 -4.72 -3.94
N VAL A 226 -16.53 -3.72 -4.82
CA VAL A 226 -16.70 -3.93 -6.27
C VAL A 226 -15.51 -4.70 -6.86
N TYR A 227 -14.28 -4.33 -6.50
CA TYR A 227 -13.08 -5.02 -6.99
C TYR A 227 -12.90 -6.40 -6.36
N PHE A 228 -13.23 -6.58 -5.08
CA PHE A 228 -13.25 -7.91 -4.46
C PHE A 228 -14.17 -8.84 -5.26
N LYS A 229 -15.41 -8.41 -5.50
CA LYS A 229 -16.39 -9.17 -6.29
C LYS A 229 -15.90 -9.46 -7.71
N LYS A 230 -15.29 -8.48 -8.38
CA LYS A 230 -14.66 -8.66 -9.70
C LYS A 230 -13.61 -9.78 -9.65
N TYR A 231 -12.67 -9.73 -8.71
CA TYR A 231 -11.59 -10.71 -8.64
C TYR A 231 -12.05 -12.11 -8.24
N ILE A 232 -13.13 -12.22 -7.46
CA ILE A 232 -13.80 -13.51 -7.21
C ILE A 232 -14.34 -14.09 -8.54
N TYR A 233 -15.05 -13.32 -9.36
CA TYR A 233 -15.56 -13.83 -10.64
C TYR A 233 -14.47 -14.11 -11.68
N ASP A 234 -13.39 -13.33 -11.67
CA ASP A 234 -12.25 -13.53 -12.57
C ASP A 234 -11.36 -14.72 -12.13
N ASN A 235 -11.71 -15.39 -11.02
CA ASN A 235 -10.92 -16.43 -10.37
C ASN A 235 -9.48 -15.99 -10.02
N ASN A 236 -9.31 -14.72 -9.66
CA ASN A 236 -8.04 -14.13 -9.28
C ASN A 236 -7.91 -14.05 -7.75
N ILE A 237 -7.52 -15.17 -7.15
CA ILE A 237 -7.56 -15.40 -5.71
C ILE A 237 -6.55 -14.50 -4.97
N GLU A 238 -5.36 -14.29 -5.54
CA GLU A 238 -4.33 -13.42 -4.96
C GLU A 238 -4.81 -11.97 -4.87
N SER A 239 -5.43 -11.47 -5.94
CA SER A 239 -6.00 -10.12 -5.96
C SER A 239 -7.18 -10.02 -4.98
N ALA A 240 -8.06 -11.02 -4.91
CA ALA A 240 -9.18 -11.03 -3.97
C ALA A 240 -8.70 -11.04 -2.50
N TYR A 241 -7.59 -11.74 -2.22
CA TYR A 241 -6.91 -11.72 -0.92
C TYR A 241 -6.38 -10.32 -0.56
N ASP A 242 -5.65 -9.67 -1.47
CA ASP A 242 -5.12 -8.33 -1.23
C ASP A 242 -6.23 -7.30 -1.00
N ILE A 243 -7.34 -7.42 -1.74
CA ILE A 243 -8.51 -6.55 -1.53
C ILE A 243 -9.22 -6.86 -0.22
N THR A 244 -9.30 -8.12 0.21
CA THR A 244 -9.87 -8.48 1.53
C THR A 244 -9.11 -7.77 2.65
N LEU A 245 -7.77 -7.81 2.62
CA LEU A 245 -6.95 -7.09 3.59
C LEU A 245 -7.14 -5.57 3.48
N SER A 246 -7.31 -5.04 2.26
CA SER A 246 -7.58 -3.63 2.03
C SER A 246 -8.94 -3.20 2.61
N ILE A 247 -9.98 -4.03 2.53
CA ILE A 247 -11.28 -3.74 3.15
C ILE A 247 -11.14 -3.71 4.68
N ILE A 248 -10.50 -4.73 5.26
CA ILE A 248 -10.24 -4.80 6.71
C ILE A 248 -9.43 -3.59 7.16
N ASN A 249 -8.44 -3.17 6.38
CA ASN A 249 -7.66 -1.97 6.64
C ASN A 249 -8.56 -0.71 6.63
N ASN A 250 -9.41 -0.54 5.63
CA ASN A 250 -10.28 0.64 5.52
C ASN A 250 -11.25 0.77 6.71
N VAL A 251 -11.91 -0.34 7.09
CA VAL A 251 -12.91 -0.36 8.16
C VAL A 251 -12.26 -0.43 9.56
N GLY A 252 -11.07 -1.00 9.67
CA GLY A 252 -10.36 -1.22 10.93
C GLY A 252 -10.88 -2.40 11.75
N THR A 253 -11.80 -3.19 11.18
CA THR A 253 -12.30 -4.46 11.71
C THR A 253 -12.59 -5.41 10.55
N PHE A 254 -12.93 -6.66 10.87
CA PHE A 254 -13.27 -7.70 9.91
C PHE A 254 -14.70 -8.20 10.10
N THR A 255 -15.23 -8.81 9.04
CA THR A 255 -16.52 -9.48 9.01
C THR A 255 -16.34 -11.00 9.02
N ARG A 256 -17.43 -11.72 9.29
CA ARG A 256 -17.45 -13.18 9.25
C ARG A 256 -17.13 -13.70 7.84
N GLU A 257 -17.71 -13.09 6.81
CA GLU A 257 -17.50 -13.43 5.40
C GLU A 257 -16.02 -13.33 5.00
N GLN A 258 -15.33 -12.29 5.48
CA GLN A 258 -13.89 -12.13 5.23
C GLN A 258 -13.05 -13.18 5.95
N LEU A 259 -13.40 -13.54 7.19
CA LEU A 259 -12.72 -14.63 7.89
C LEU A 259 -12.93 -15.98 7.20
N ILE A 260 -14.15 -16.26 6.74
CA ILE A 260 -14.47 -17.47 5.97
C ILE A 260 -13.60 -17.52 4.71
N PHE A 261 -13.54 -16.42 3.96
CA PHE A 261 -12.70 -16.33 2.76
C PHE A 261 -11.22 -16.61 3.07
N LEU A 262 -10.66 -15.92 4.08
CA LEU A 262 -9.25 -16.11 4.48
C LEU A 262 -8.97 -17.56 4.92
N LYS A 263 -9.89 -18.16 5.69
CA LYS A 263 -9.76 -19.55 6.13
C LYS A 263 -9.81 -20.52 4.96
N ALA A 264 -10.75 -20.34 4.04
CA ALA A 264 -10.88 -21.17 2.85
C ALA A 264 -9.62 -21.11 1.97
N VAL A 265 -9.06 -19.91 1.77
CA VAL A 265 -7.77 -19.73 1.06
C VAL A 265 -6.62 -20.41 1.81
N ALA A 266 -6.60 -20.33 3.15
CA ALA A 266 -5.53 -20.91 3.96
C ALA A 266 -5.53 -22.46 3.98
N LEU A 267 -6.72 -23.06 4.02
CA LEU A 267 -6.89 -24.51 4.17
C LEU A 267 -7.04 -25.25 2.83
N SER A 268 -7.21 -24.53 1.71
CA SER A 268 -7.47 -25.11 0.39
C SER A 268 -8.77 -25.92 0.35
N ASP A 269 -9.90 -25.24 0.53
CA ASP A 269 -11.20 -25.83 0.25
C ASP A 269 -11.42 -25.85 -1.27
N GLU A 270 -11.40 -27.02 -1.93
CA GLU A 270 -11.40 -27.13 -3.41
C GLU A 270 -12.50 -26.27 -4.07
N VAL A 271 -13.65 -26.13 -3.41
CA VAL A 271 -14.76 -25.30 -3.87
C VAL A 271 -15.46 -24.63 -2.69
N LEU A 272 -15.55 -23.30 -2.70
CA LEU A 272 -16.27 -22.51 -1.71
C LEU A 272 -17.60 -22.00 -2.28
N GLU A 273 -18.70 -22.17 -1.54
CA GLU A 273 -19.97 -21.55 -1.93
C GLU A 273 -19.90 -20.02 -1.85
N LEU A 274 -20.25 -19.33 -2.93
CA LEU A 274 -20.17 -17.87 -3.01
C LEU A 274 -21.03 -17.18 -1.96
N SER A 275 -22.16 -17.78 -1.59
CA SER A 275 -23.09 -17.27 -0.58
C SER A 275 -22.46 -17.08 0.81
N LEU A 276 -21.35 -17.77 1.09
CA LEU A 276 -20.60 -17.68 2.34
C LEU A 276 -19.71 -16.44 2.43
N ILE A 277 -19.37 -15.83 1.29
CA ILE A 277 -18.45 -14.70 1.19
C ILE A 277 -19.05 -13.46 0.50
N LEU A 278 -20.15 -13.65 -0.25
CA LEU A 278 -20.89 -12.61 -0.95
C LEU A 278 -22.39 -12.79 -0.69
N LYS A 279 -23.03 -11.75 -0.17
CA LYS A 279 -24.47 -11.79 0.12
C LYS A 279 -25.28 -11.87 -1.18
N ASP A 280 -26.30 -12.72 -1.15
CA ASP A 280 -27.26 -12.92 -2.25
C ASP A 280 -26.63 -13.36 -3.58
N GLU A 281 -25.45 -14.00 -3.51
CA GLU A 281 -24.78 -14.60 -4.67
C GLU A 281 -24.85 -16.12 -4.60
N ASP A 282 -25.26 -16.72 -5.70
CA ASP A 282 -25.30 -18.17 -5.88
C ASP A 282 -24.12 -18.62 -6.75
N GLY A 283 -23.54 -19.78 -6.41
CA GLY A 283 -22.48 -20.40 -7.20
C GLY A 283 -21.31 -20.87 -6.35
N GLU A 284 -20.26 -21.24 -7.04
CA GLU A 284 -19.09 -21.91 -6.50
C GLU A 284 -17.82 -21.15 -6.92
N PHE A 285 -16.87 -21.05 -5.99
CA PHE A 285 -15.58 -20.40 -6.17
C PHE A 285 -14.47 -21.43 -5.99
N ASP A 286 -13.71 -21.66 -7.06
CA ASP A 286 -12.68 -22.69 -7.12
C ASP A 286 -11.36 -22.20 -6.51
N LEU A 287 -10.97 -22.78 -5.37
CA LEU A 287 -9.70 -22.48 -4.70
C LEU A 287 -8.62 -23.54 -4.95
N SER A 288 -8.84 -24.48 -5.87
CA SER A 288 -7.87 -25.55 -6.17
C SER A 288 -6.52 -25.00 -6.69
N SER A 289 -6.53 -23.80 -7.27
CA SER A 289 -5.35 -23.15 -7.85
C SER A 289 -4.53 -22.29 -6.88
N VAL A 290 -4.92 -22.19 -5.59
CA VAL A 290 -4.23 -21.35 -4.61
C VAL A 290 -2.80 -21.86 -4.36
N SER A 291 -1.81 -20.98 -4.53
CA SER A 291 -0.40 -21.27 -4.27
C SER A 291 -0.11 -21.46 -2.78
N GLU A 292 0.88 -22.28 -2.43
CA GLU A 292 1.29 -22.49 -1.03
C GLU A 292 1.72 -21.21 -0.32
N ASP A 293 2.37 -20.28 -1.04
CA ASP A 293 2.72 -18.96 -0.50
C ASP A 293 1.47 -18.16 -0.10
N LEU A 294 0.44 -18.17 -0.94
CA LEU A 294 -0.82 -17.49 -0.64
C LEU A 294 -1.59 -18.18 0.51
N ARG A 295 -1.56 -19.52 0.58
CA ARG A 295 -2.13 -20.28 1.72
C ARG A 295 -1.48 -19.87 3.04
N LEU A 296 -0.15 -19.79 3.06
CA LEU A 296 0.59 -19.37 4.24
C LEU A 296 0.26 -17.92 4.63
N LYS A 297 0.26 -17.00 3.66
CA LYS A 297 -0.13 -15.60 3.89
C LYS A 297 -1.54 -15.49 4.46
N ALA A 298 -2.49 -16.26 3.92
CA ALA A 298 -3.87 -16.30 4.40
C ALA A 298 -3.98 -16.89 5.81
N ALA A 299 -3.25 -17.96 6.12
CA ALA A 299 -3.22 -18.56 7.46
C ALA A 299 -2.67 -17.57 8.51
N LEU A 300 -1.58 -16.87 8.20
CA LEU A 300 -1.00 -15.85 9.07
C LEU A 300 -1.94 -14.65 9.27
N SER A 301 -2.55 -14.17 8.17
CA SER A 301 -3.54 -13.10 8.22
C SER A 301 -4.74 -13.51 9.06
N PHE A 302 -5.30 -14.70 8.84
CA PHE A 302 -6.41 -15.23 9.64
C PHE A 302 -6.02 -15.30 11.13
N TYR A 303 -4.88 -15.91 11.47
CA TYR A 303 -4.40 -16.03 12.85
C TYR A 303 -4.28 -14.66 13.53
N SER A 304 -3.78 -13.65 12.81
CA SER A 304 -3.64 -12.30 13.36
C SER A 304 -4.98 -11.64 13.72
N LEU A 305 -6.06 -12.03 13.04
CA LEU A 305 -7.41 -11.52 13.22
C LEU A 305 -8.21 -12.37 14.22
N HIS A 306 -8.01 -13.69 14.20
CA HIS A 306 -8.72 -14.67 15.01
C HIS A 306 -7.81 -15.85 15.39
N ASP A 307 -7.14 -15.74 16.54
CA ASP A 307 -6.10 -16.68 17.01
C ASP A 307 -6.64 -17.93 17.73
N LYS A 308 -7.96 -18.12 17.76
CA LYS A 308 -8.62 -19.23 18.47
C LYS A 308 -9.00 -20.41 17.58
N ASP A 309 -8.83 -20.29 16.27
CA ASP A 309 -9.21 -21.34 15.33
C ASP A 309 -8.23 -22.52 15.37
N GLU A 310 -8.71 -23.69 15.79
CA GLU A 310 -7.87 -24.87 16.00
C GLU A 310 -7.22 -25.38 14.71
N GLU A 311 -7.90 -25.27 13.57
CA GLU A 311 -7.41 -25.79 12.29
C GLU A 311 -6.26 -24.93 11.75
N ILE A 312 -6.46 -23.60 11.73
CA ILE A 312 -5.40 -22.65 11.32
C ILE A 312 -4.21 -22.76 12.26
N ASN A 313 -4.46 -22.82 13.58
CA ASN A 313 -3.40 -22.97 14.57
C ASN A 313 -2.61 -24.27 14.38
N SER A 314 -3.30 -25.38 14.10
CA SER A 314 -2.66 -26.68 13.86
C SER A 314 -1.78 -26.66 12.61
N LYS A 315 -2.25 -26.04 11.52
CA LYS A 315 -1.47 -25.87 10.27
C LYS A 315 -0.20 -25.04 10.52
N LEU A 316 -0.32 -23.91 11.23
CA LEU A 316 0.83 -23.06 11.54
C LEU A 316 1.83 -23.74 12.49
N LEU A 317 1.35 -24.51 13.49
CA LEU A 317 2.20 -25.32 14.37
C LEU A 317 2.94 -26.41 13.59
N TYR A 318 2.25 -27.10 12.67
CA TYR A 318 2.86 -28.10 11.81
C TYR A 318 3.98 -27.50 10.96
N LEU A 319 3.76 -26.34 10.34
CA LEU A 319 4.78 -25.62 9.56
C LEU A 319 5.95 -25.17 10.42
N ARG A 320 5.71 -24.69 11.65
CA ARG A 320 6.76 -24.32 12.61
C ARG A 320 7.68 -25.51 12.91
N ASP A 321 7.12 -26.70 13.07
CA ASP A 321 7.88 -27.87 13.50
C ASP A 321 8.55 -28.59 12.32
N ASN A 322 7.94 -28.56 11.13
CA ASN A 322 8.31 -29.41 10.00
C ASN A 322 8.81 -28.66 8.75
N SER A 323 8.65 -27.34 8.66
CA SER A 323 9.11 -26.59 7.47
C SER A 323 10.64 -26.70 7.29
N LEU A 324 11.06 -26.90 6.04
CA LEU A 324 12.46 -26.87 5.66
C LEU A 324 13.04 -25.44 5.69
N ASP A 325 12.17 -24.43 5.66
CA ASP A 325 12.54 -23.03 5.76
C ASP A 325 12.82 -22.64 7.22
N ILE A 326 14.11 -22.39 7.51
CA ILE A 326 14.57 -21.98 8.84
C ILE A 326 14.04 -20.60 9.22
N GLU A 327 13.89 -19.68 8.27
CA GLU A 327 13.39 -18.33 8.53
C GLU A 327 11.91 -18.38 8.88
N LEU A 328 11.12 -19.14 8.12
CA LEU A 328 9.71 -19.36 8.42
C LEU A 328 9.52 -19.97 9.82
N ARG A 329 10.30 -20.99 10.18
CA ARG A 329 10.20 -21.60 11.52
C ARG A 329 10.55 -20.64 12.65
N LYS A 330 11.58 -19.80 12.48
CA LYS A 330 11.95 -18.76 13.46
C LYS A 330 10.80 -17.78 13.63
N TYR A 331 10.26 -17.28 12.52
CA TYR A 331 9.13 -16.35 12.51
C TYR A 331 7.89 -16.94 13.21
N LEU A 332 7.49 -18.17 12.87
CA LEU A 332 6.36 -18.85 13.51
C LEU A 332 6.59 -19.11 15.00
N THR A 333 7.84 -19.37 15.41
CA THR A 333 8.19 -19.53 16.84
C THR A 333 7.99 -18.24 17.62
N GLU A 334 8.27 -17.08 17.02
CA GLU A 334 8.08 -15.77 17.66
C GLU A 334 6.60 -15.39 17.81
N ILE A 335 5.72 -15.88 16.93
CA ILE A 335 4.30 -15.49 16.87
C ILE A 335 3.38 -16.47 17.62
N LEU A 336 3.75 -17.75 17.66
CA LEU A 336 2.99 -18.81 18.33
C LEU A 336 3.48 -19.11 19.76
N GLY A 337 4.65 -18.58 20.15
CA GLY A 337 5.21 -18.69 21.51
C GLY A 337 4.79 -17.55 22.41
#